data_AF-A0A953YDU3-F1
#
_entry.id   AF-A0A953YDU3-F1
#
_cell.length_a   1.000
_cell.length_b   1.000
_cell.length_c   1.000
_cell.angle_alpha   90.00
_cell.angle_beta   90.00
_cell.angle_gamma   90.00
#
_symmetry.space_group_name_H-M   'P 1'
#
loop_
_entity.id
_entity.type
_entity.pdbx_description
1 polymer ?
#
loop_
_entity_poly.entity_id
_entity_poly.type
_entity_poly.pdbx_seq_one_letter_code
_entity_poly.pdbx_strand_id
1 'polypeptide(L)'
;MSAEKQIAAIPGLDTAARARLRANAERLAASGSATQQADARAVLAALDAQAATDHETRQSAPLARLVTEAFTAEPPTETDRQVLQALLDHPASTAEDLSAACGWDGGAWQLHFGSMCERRKVWLPDPDYVPARNGYFYSGLLADLDEHNRFTMKPEAAEGLAAVGIGKGPAS
;
A
#
# COMPACT_ATOMS: atom_id res chain seq x y z
N MET A 1 12.69 -24.12 -21.14
CA MET A 1 11.24 -23.84 -21.09
C MET A 1 10.91 -22.88 -22.22
N SER A 2 9.79 -23.06 -22.92
CA SER A 2 9.35 -22.12 -23.96
C SER A 2 8.80 -20.83 -23.33
N ALA A 3 8.85 -19.73 -24.08
CA ALA A 3 8.31 -18.44 -23.65
C ALA A 3 6.82 -18.54 -23.26
N GLU A 4 6.04 -19.33 -24.00
CA GLU A 4 4.62 -19.59 -23.71
C GLU A 4 4.39 -20.13 -22.29
N LYS A 5 5.23 -21.08 -21.83
CA LYS A 5 5.12 -21.64 -20.48
C LYS A 5 5.47 -20.61 -19.41
N GLN A 6 6.43 -19.73 -19.70
CA GLN A 6 6.79 -18.65 -18.77
C GLN A 6 5.66 -17.63 -18.68
N ILE A 7 5.09 -17.22 -19.82
CA ILE A 7 3.97 -16.27 -19.89
C ILE A 7 2.77 -16.80 -19.13
N ALA A 8 2.38 -18.07 -19.33
CA ALA A 8 1.25 -18.68 -18.65
C ALA A 8 1.41 -18.75 -17.11
N ALA A 9 2.65 -18.77 -16.61
CA ALA A 9 2.92 -18.82 -15.18
C ALA A 9 2.89 -17.44 -14.49
N ILE A 10 3.05 -16.33 -15.24
CA ILE A 10 3.20 -14.97 -14.70
C ILE A 10 2.13 -14.60 -13.65
N PRO A 11 0.83 -14.87 -13.85
CA PRO A 11 -0.20 -14.47 -12.89
C PRO A 11 0.04 -15.05 -11.49
N GLY A 12 0.58 -16.28 -11.40
CA GLY A 12 0.82 -16.96 -10.12
C GLY A 12 2.19 -16.72 -9.50
N LEU A 13 3.08 -15.94 -10.14
CA LEU A 13 4.39 -15.63 -9.59
C LEU A 13 4.31 -14.52 -8.54
N ASP A 14 5.10 -14.64 -7.47
CA ASP A 14 5.31 -13.55 -6.51
C ASP A 14 6.22 -12.43 -7.08
N THR A 15 6.32 -11.32 -6.35
CA THR A 15 7.11 -10.15 -6.76
C THR A 15 8.59 -10.48 -7.03
N ALA A 16 9.20 -11.33 -6.21
CA ALA A 16 10.61 -11.69 -6.35
C ALA A 16 10.84 -12.58 -7.57
N ALA A 17 9.95 -13.53 -7.82
CA ALA A 17 9.98 -14.41 -8.98
C ALA A 17 9.74 -13.62 -10.28
N ARG A 18 8.79 -12.68 -10.29
CA ARG A 18 8.57 -11.78 -11.44
C ARG A 18 9.76 -10.87 -11.70
N ALA A 19 10.41 -10.34 -10.65
CA ALA A 19 11.64 -9.54 -10.80
C ALA A 19 12.79 -10.35 -11.42
N ARG A 20 13.00 -11.58 -10.96
CA ARG A 20 14.00 -12.50 -11.55
C ARG A 20 13.69 -12.83 -13.01
N LEU A 21 12.41 -13.10 -13.32
CA LEU A 21 11.98 -13.37 -14.70
C LEU A 21 12.22 -12.16 -15.60
N ARG A 22 11.87 -10.95 -15.14
CA ARG A 22 12.14 -9.68 -15.85
C ARG A 22 13.62 -9.52 -16.15
N ALA A 23 14.48 -9.61 -15.13
CA ALA A 23 15.93 -9.45 -15.30
C ALA A 23 16.52 -10.46 -16.31
N ASN A 24 16.05 -11.71 -16.30
CA ASN A 24 16.47 -12.69 -17.29
C ASN A 24 15.96 -12.36 -18.70
N ALA A 25 14.71 -11.92 -18.84
CA ALA A 25 14.14 -11.51 -20.11
C ALA A 25 14.87 -10.28 -20.68
N GLU A 26 15.16 -9.27 -19.87
CA GLU A 26 15.95 -8.10 -20.28
C GLU A 26 17.32 -8.49 -20.83
N ARG A 27 18.04 -9.38 -20.12
CA ARG A 27 19.33 -9.90 -20.58
C ARG A 27 19.23 -10.61 -21.93
N LEU A 28 18.20 -11.44 -22.12
CA LEU A 28 17.97 -12.18 -23.37
C LEU A 28 17.52 -11.27 -24.51
N ALA A 29 16.74 -10.23 -24.22
CA ALA A 29 16.34 -9.21 -25.18
C ALA A 29 17.54 -8.41 -25.70
N ALA A 30 18.56 -8.17 -24.86
CA ALA A 30 19.77 -7.44 -25.24
C ALA A 30 20.82 -8.29 -25.96
N SER A 31 20.99 -9.56 -25.57
CA SER A 31 22.16 -10.38 -25.97
C SER A 31 21.83 -11.74 -26.58
N GLY A 32 20.55 -12.12 -26.64
CA GLY A 32 20.13 -13.42 -27.18
C GLY A 32 20.13 -13.49 -28.72
N SER A 33 19.90 -14.68 -29.25
CA SER A 33 19.57 -14.89 -30.67
C SER A 33 18.27 -14.19 -31.06
N ALA A 34 18.00 -14.00 -32.36
CA ALA A 34 16.77 -13.34 -32.83
C ALA A 34 15.49 -13.95 -32.22
N THR A 35 15.42 -15.29 -32.13
CA THR A 35 14.31 -16.00 -31.46
C THR A 35 14.26 -15.72 -29.97
N GLN A 36 15.41 -15.78 -29.27
CA GLN A 36 15.46 -15.49 -27.83
C GLN A 36 15.08 -14.03 -27.51
N GLN A 37 15.43 -13.09 -28.38
CA GLN A 37 15.05 -11.69 -28.23
C GLN A 37 13.55 -11.49 -28.44
N ALA A 38 12.95 -12.16 -29.43
CA ALA A 38 11.51 -12.12 -29.65
C ALA A 38 10.74 -12.70 -28.46
N ASP A 39 11.15 -13.88 -28.00
CA ASP A 39 10.60 -14.54 -26.82
C ASP A 39 10.71 -13.68 -25.56
N ALA A 40 11.88 -13.09 -25.33
CA ALA A 40 12.12 -12.21 -24.20
C ALA A 40 11.22 -10.97 -24.23
N ARG A 41 11.03 -10.33 -25.39
CA ARG A 41 10.11 -9.19 -25.54
C ARG A 41 8.67 -9.59 -25.25
N ALA A 42 8.24 -10.78 -25.65
CA ALA A 42 6.91 -11.29 -25.33
C ALA A 42 6.73 -11.51 -23.81
N VAL A 43 7.73 -12.05 -23.13
CA VAL A 43 7.72 -12.21 -21.66
C VAL A 43 7.66 -10.86 -20.95
N LEU A 44 8.43 -9.86 -21.40
CA LEU A 44 8.40 -8.50 -20.82
C LEU A 44 7.03 -7.85 -20.97
N ALA A 45 6.44 -7.90 -22.18
CA ALA A 45 5.10 -7.37 -22.42
C ALA A 45 4.04 -8.05 -21.54
N ALA A 46 4.14 -9.36 -21.34
CA ALA A 46 3.22 -10.08 -20.45
C ALA A 46 3.42 -9.70 -18.97
N LEU A 47 4.65 -9.44 -18.53
CA LEU A 47 4.93 -8.94 -17.18
C LEU A 47 4.39 -7.52 -16.97
N ASP A 48 4.46 -6.65 -17.99
CA ASP A 48 3.90 -5.30 -17.95
C ASP A 48 2.36 -5.35 -17.92
N ALA A 49 1.75 -6.19 -18.76
CA ALA A 49 0.31 -6.39 -18.77
C ALA A 49 -0.21 -6.90 -17.42
N GLN A 50 0.47 -7.89 -16.82
CA GLN A 50 0.10 -8.37 -15.49
C GLN A 50 0.24 -7.28 -14.43
N ALA A 51 1.28 -6.46 -14.48
CA ALA A 51 1.46 -5.36 -13.53
C ALA A 51 0.32 -4.33 -13.62
N ALA A 52 -0.15 -4.03 -14.83
CA ALA A 52 -1.32 -3.18 -15.05
C ALA A 52 -2.60 -3.81 -14.48
N THR A 53 -2.83 -5.11 -14.73
CA THR A 53 -3.97 -5.84 -14.16
C THR A 53 -3.95 -5.86 -12.63
N ASP A 54 -2.79 -6.10 -12.02
CA ASP A 54 -2.64 -6.08 -10.56
C ASP A 54 -2.94 -4.69 -9.99
N HIS A 55 -2.48 -3.64 -10.67
CA HIS A 55 -2.73 -2.26 -10.29
C HIS A 55 -4.23 -1.93 -10.35
N GLU A 56 -4.89 -2.20 -11.47
CA GLU A 56 -6.34 -1.98 -11.62
C GLU A 56 -7.15 -2.80 -10.59
N THR A 57 -6.75 -4.05 -10.35
CA THR A 57 -7.36 -4.90 -9.32
C THR A 57 -7.22 -4.27 -7.94
N ARG A 58 -6.05 -3.69 -7.62
CA ARG A 58 -5.82 -3.01 -6.34
C ARG A 58 -6.66 -1.73 -6.23
N GLN A 59 -6.74 -0.91 -7.27
CA GLN A 59 -7.52 0.33 -7.24
C GLN A 59 -9.03 0.09 -7.13
N SER A 60 -9.52 -1.05 -7.62
CA SER A 60 -10.94 -1.42 -7.58
C SER A 60 -11.34 -2.30 -6.39
N ALA A 61 -10.38 -2.80 -5.62
CA ALA A 61 -10.65 -3.64 -4.46
C ALA A 61 -11.22 -2.83 -3.29
N PRO A 62 -12.11 -3.44 -2.46
CA PRO A 62 -12.61 -2.78 -1.26
C PRO A 62 -11.48 -2.39 -0.30
N LEU A 63 -11.47 -1.13 0.16
CA LEU A 63 -10.41 -0.61 1.03
C LEU A 63 -10.23 -1.44 2.31
N ALA A 64 -11.32 -1.87 2.95
CA ALA A 64 -11.26 -2.71 4.16
C ALA A 64 -10.45 -4.00 3.95
N ARG A 65 -10.61 -4.64 2.79
CA ARG A 65 -9.84 -5.84 2.42
C ARG A 65 -8.36 -5.50 2.26
N LEU A 66 -8.04 -4.43 1.53
CA LEU A 66 -6.66 -4.00 1.30
C LEU A 66 -5.96 -3.62 2.60
N VAL A 67 -6.66 -2.95 3.52
CA VAL A 67 -6.15 -2.62 4.85
C VAL A 67 -5.89 -3.88 5.65
N THR A 68 -6.81 -4.84 5.65
CA THR A 68 -6.61 -6.15 6.31
C THR A 68 -5.36 -6.85 5.77
N GLU A 69 -5.21 -6.93 4.44
CA GLU A 69 -4.06 -7.54 3.78
C GLU A 69 -2.76 -6.80 4.12
N ALA A 70 -2.75 -5.47 4.05
CA ALA A 70 -1.59 -4.63 4.34
C ALA A 70 -1.08 -4.80 5.78
N PHE A 71 -1.99 -4.78 6.76
CA PHE A 71 -1.63 -4.94 8.17
C PHE A 71 -1.41 -6.40 8.60
N THR A 72 -1.79 -7.37 7.77
CA THR A 72 -1.40 -8.78 7.94
C THR A 72 0.00 -9.02 7.40
N ALA A 73 0.31 -8.49 6.21
CA ALA A 73 1.61 -8.64 5.56
C ALA A 73 2.71 -7.88 6.29
N GLU A 74 2.40 -6.66 6.76
CA GLU A 74 3.28 -5.86 7.62
C GLU A 74 2.54 -5.49 8.91
N PRO A 75 2.64 -6.32 9.97
CA PRO A 75 2.00 -6.05 11.26
C PRO A 75 2.40 -4.69 11.84
N PRO A 76 1.49 -3.98 12.54
CA PRO A 76 1.80 -2.68 13.12
C PRO A 76 2.80 -2.82 14.27
N THR A 77 3.73 -1.87 14.33
CA THR A 77 4.56 -1.66 15.53
C THR A 77 3.70 -1.12 16.69
N GLU A 78 4.26 -1.06 17.90
CA GLU A 78 3.54 -0.47 19.03
C GLU A 78 3.19 1.01 18.78
N THR A 79 4.13 1.76 18.21
CA THR A 79 3.90 3.16 17.80
C THR A 79 2.81 3.26 16.74
N ASP A 80 2.80 2.37 15.73
CA ASP A 80 1.72 2.35 14.73
C ASP A 80 0.35 2.12 15.41
N ARG A 81 0.27 1.17 16.35
CA ARG A 81 -0.98 0.90 17.11
C ARG A 81 -1.43 2.12 17.90
N GLN A 82 -0.51 2.79 18.60
CA GLN A 82 -0.81 3.99 19.37
C GLN A 82 -1.38 5.10 18.50
N VAL A 83 -0.76 5.36 17.35
CA VAL A 83 -1.19 6.41 16.39
C VAL A 83 -2.55 6.09 15.79
N LEU A 84 -2.78 4.83 15.41
CA LEU A 84 -4.07 4.35 14.90
C LEU A 84 -5.17 4.48 15.96
N GLN A 85 -4.88 4.05 17.19
CA GLN A 85 -5.82 4.10 18.30
C GLN A 85 -6.18 5.55 18.67
N ALA A 86 -5.21 6.46 18.68
CA ALA A 86 -5.47 7.88 18.94
C ALA A 86 -6.49 8.48 17.98
N LEU A 87 -6.39 8.19 16.67
CA LEU A 87 -7.36 8.69 15.69
C LEU A 87 -8.74 8.00 15.80
N LEU A 88 -8.77 6.72 16.18
CA LEU A 88 -10.02 6.00 16.40
C LEU A 88 -10.78 6.50 17.64
N ASP A 89 -10.05 6.83 18.71
CA ASP A 89 -10.64 7.34 19.96
C ASP A 89 -10.97 8.84 19.90
N HIS A 90 -10.23 9.58 19.07
CA HIS A 90 -10.37 11.03 18.89
C HIS A 90 -10.59 11.39 17.40
N PRO A 91 -11.75 11.04 16.80
CA PRO A 91 -12.06 11.43 15.44
C PRO A 91 -12.31 12.94 15.34
N ALA A 92 -12.13 13.49 14.13
CA ALA A 92 -12.24 14.92 13.86
C ALA A 92 -11.29 15.77 14.74
N SER A 93 -10.06 15.29 14.94
CA SER A 93 -9.02 15.95 15.73
C SER A 93 -7.86 16.43 14.85
N THR A 94 -7.18 17.49 15.29
CA THR A 94 -5.98 18.01 14.60
C THR A 94 -4.77 17.10 14.83
N ALA A 95 -3.69 17.28 14.06
CA ALA A 95 -2.46 16.55 14.28
C ALA A 95 -1.85 16.83 15.66
N GLU A 96 -2.01 18.05 16.18
CA GLU A 96 -1.59 18.45 17.52
C GLU A 96 -2.40 17.73 18.61
N ASP A 97 -3.73 17.69 18.48
CA ASP A 97 -4.59 16.98 19.43
C ASP A 97 -4.26 15.48 19.48
N LEU A 98 -4.04 14.88 18.30
CA LEU A 98 -3.71 13.46 18.17
C LEU A 98 -2.31 13.14 18.71
N SER A 99 -1.36 14.07 18.57
CA SER A 99 -0.04 13.93 19.18
C SER A 99 -0.13 14.01 20.70
N ALA A 100 -0.92 14.94 21.23
CA ALA A 100 -1.16 15.05 22.67
C ALA A 100 -1.83 13.79 23.24
N ALA A 101 -2.78 13.18 22.51
CA ALA A 101 -3.38 11.90 22.88
C ALA A 101 -2.35 10.74 22.93
N CYS A 102 -1.28 10.84 22.15
CA CYS A 102 -0.15 9.91 22.20
C CYS A 102 0.90 10.26 23.28
N GLY A 103 0.72 11.36 24.02
CA GLY A 103 1.73 11.88 24.95
C GLY A 103 2.94 12.51 24.26
N TRP A 104 2.76 12.99 23.02
CA TRP A 104 3.79 13.64 22.22
C TRP A 104 3.50 15.13 22.04
N ASP A 105 4.56 15.92 21.91
CA ASP A 105 4.45 17.34 21.62
C ASP A 105 4.48 17.63 20.10
N GLY A 106 3.86 18.75 19.72
CA GLY A 106 3.82 19.22 18.34
C GLY A 106 2.93 18.37 17.42
N GLY A 107 3.08 18.53 16.11
CA GLY A 107 2.33 17.75 15.11
C GLY A 107 3.03 16.46 14.70
N ALA A 108 3.63 15.71 15.64
CA ALA A 108 4.45 14.52 15.34
C ALA A 108 3.60 13.35 14.83
N TRP A 109 2.34 13.24 15.28
CA TRP A 109 1.40 12.19 14.88
C TRP A 109 1.27 12.06 13.36
N GLN A 110 1.16 13.18 12.63
CA GLN A 110 0.95 13.15 11.18
C GLN A 110 2.14 12.53 10.43
N LEU A 111 3.37 12.70 10.95
CA LEU A 111 4.58 12.13 10.36
C LEU A 111 4.59 10.62 10.55
N HIS A 112 4.32 10.16 11.78
CA HIS A 112 4.23 8.73 12.08
C HIS A 112 3.12 8.05 11.29
N PHE A 113 1.92 8.65 11.26
CA PHE A 113 0.78 8.12 10.52
C PHE A 113 1.07 8.04 9.01
N GLY A 114 1.58 9.12 8.42
CA GLY A 114 1.94 9.17 6.99
C GLY A 114 3.01 8.13 6.63
N SER A 115 4.10 8.04 7.41
CA SER A 115 5.15 7.05 7.18
C SER A 115 4.66 5.62 7.36
N MET A 116 3.75 5.36 8.30
CA MET A 116 3.12 4.05 8.49
C MET A 116 2.30 3.65 7.25
N CYS A 117 1.52 4.58 6.69
CA CYS A 117 0.78 4.35 5.45
C CYS A 117 1.72 4.14 4.26
N GLU A 118 2.80 4.92 4.15
CA GLU A 118 3.77 4.82 3.06
C GLU A 118 4.45 3.45 3.00
N ARG A 119 4.88 2.90 4.15
CA ARG A 119 5.49 1.56 4.18
C ARG A 119 4.57 0.49 3.59
N ARG A 120 3.25 0.67 3.77
CA ARG A 120 2.21 -0.25 3.31
C ARG A 120 1.65 0.05 1.92
N LYS A 121 2.20 1.05 1.21
CA LYS A 121 1.65 1.49 -0.09
C LYS A 121 1.57 0.40 -1.16
N VAL A 122 2.38 -0.65 -1.08
CA VAL A 122 2.35 -1.74 -2.07
C VAL A 122 1.09 -2.62 -1.96
N TRP A 123 0.39 -2.57 -0.83
CA TRP A 123 -0.87 -3.28 -0.58
C TRP A 123 -2.10 -2.36 -0.63
N LEU A 124 -1.90 -1.04 -0.55
CA LEU A 124 -2.97 -0.05 -0.53
C LEU A 124 -3.20 0.57 -1.91
N PRO A 125 -4.34 1.25 -2.14
CA PRO A 125 -4.56 2.06 -3.34
C PRO A 125 -3.47 3.13 -3.50
N ASP A 126 -3.46 3.78 -4.67
CA ASP A 126 -2.51 4.86 -4.88
C ASP A 126 -2.90 6.07 -4.02
N PRO A 127 -1.95 6.72 -3.33
CA PRO A 127 -2.23 7.93 -2.58
C PRO A 127 -2.47 9.10 -3.52
N ASP A 128 -3.30 10.05 -3.10
CA ASP A 128 -3.52 11.27 -3.85
C ASP A 128 -2.23 12.10 -3.94
N TYR A 129 -1.95 12.60 -5.14
CA TYR A 129 -0.88 13.57 -5.35
C TYR A 129 -1.38 14.98 -4.99
N VAL A 130 -0.60 15.69 -4.16
CA VAL A 130 -0.92 17.05 -3.72
C VAL A 130 0.07 18.03 -4.37
N PRO A 131 -0.32 18.75 -5.44
CA PRO A 131 0.57 19.64 -6.18
C PRO A 131 1.19 20.73 -5.30
N ALA A 132 0.42 21.28 -4.36
CA ALA A 132 0.86 22.34 -3.45
C ALA A 132 2.05 21.91 -2.56
N ARG A 133 2.24 20.61 -2.34
CA ARG A 133 3.32 20.04 -1.52
C ARG A 133 4.36 19.29 -2.35
N ASN A 134 4.18 19.23 -3.68
CA ASN A 134 5.00 18.43 -4.60
C ASN A 134 5.22 17.00 -4.08
N GLY A 135 4.16 16.34 -3.61
CA GLY A 135 4.26 15.03 -2.96
C GLY A 135 2.92 14.33 -2.76
N TYR A 136 2.98 13.09 -2.30
CA TYR A 136 1.82 12.24 -2.06
C TYR A 136 1.27 12.40 -0.65
N PHE A 137 -0.05 12.35 -0.50
CA PHE A 137 -0.72 12.40 0.79
C PHE A 137 -1.02 10.99 1.31
N TYR A 138 -0.01 10.34 1.86
CA TYR A 138 -0.12 8.96 2.36
C TYR A 138 -1.12 8.79 3.51
N SER A 139 -1.30 9.80 4.36
CA SER A 139 -2.34 9.76 5.41
C SER A 139 -3.74 9.61 4.80
N GLY A 140 -3.95 10.16 3.59
CA GLY A 140 -5.19 10.04 2.82
C GLY A 140 -5.59 8.62 2.46
N LEU A 141 -4.65 7.66 2.53
CA LEU A 141 -4.96 6.24 2.29
C LEU A 141 -5.91 5.67 3.34
N LEU A 142 -5.81 6.13 4.58
CA LEU A 142 -6.57 5.58 5.71
C LEU A 142 -7.48 6.62 6.39
N ALA A 143 -7.19 7.92 6.25
CA ALA A 143 -7.93 8.98 6.93
C ALA A 143 -8.37 10.07 5.95
N ASP A 144 -9.54 10.64 6.21
CA ASP A 144 -9.98 11.88 5.58
C ASP A 144 -9.43 13.08 6.35
N LEU A 145 -9.09 14.14 5.62
CA LEU A 145 -8.66 15.42 6.16
C LEU A 145 -9.66 16.50 5.75
N ASP A 146 -10.30 17.15 6.72
CA ASP A 146 -11.24 18.23 6.43
C ASP A 146 -10.55 19.58 6.16
N GLU A 147 -11.34 20.58 5.79
CA GLU A 147 -10.86 21.95 5.52
C GLU A 147 -10.25 22.66 6.74
N HIS A 148 -10.48 22.13 7.95
CA HIS A 148 -9.94 22.63 9.21
C HIS A 148 -8.70 21.86 9.68
N ASN A 149 -8.11 21.03 8.82
CA ASN A 149 -6.98 20.15 9.13
C ASN A 149 -7.29 19.12 10.23
N ARG A 150 -8.54 18.64 10.31
CA ARG A 150 -8.95 17.58 11.24
C ARG A 150 -9.02 16.25 10.53
N PHE A 151 -8.43 15.24 11.14
CA PHE A 151 -8.38 13.89 10.62
C PHE A 151 -9.54 13.06 11.13
N THR A 152 -10.08 12.19 10.28
CA THR A 152 -11.04 11.14 10.66
C THR A 152 -10.68 9.85 9.96
N MET A 153 -10.68 8.72 10.68
CA MET A 153 -10.45 7.42 10.06
C MET A 153 -11.56 7.11 9.04
N LYS A 154 -11.19 6.70 7.82
CA LYS A 154 -12.17 6.22 6.84
C LYS A 154 -12.91 5.00 7.40
N PRO A 155 -14.23 4.89 7.25
CA PRO A 155 -15.00 3.76 7.82
C PRO A 155 -14.47 2.40 7.38
N GLU A 156 -14.12 2.25 6.10
CA GLU A 156 -13.57 1.02 5.53
C GLU A 156 -12.16 0.72 6.08
N ALA A 157 -11.36 1.74 6.34
CA ALA A 157 -10.07 1.56 6.99
C ALA A 157 -10.24 1.08 8.44
N ALA A 158 -11.17 1.65 9.19
CA ALA A 158 -11.51 1.19 10.54
C ALA A 158 -12.00 -0.27 10.54
N GLU A 159 -12.82 -0.67 9.57
CA GLU A 159 -13.28 -2.05 9.39
C GLU A 159 -12.11 -3.01 9.17
N GLY A 160 -11.19 -2.69 8.24
CA GLY A 160 -10.02 -3.52 7.97
C GLY A 160 -9.06 -3.62 9.16
N LEU A 161 -8.86 -2.51 9.88
CA LEU A 161 -8.08 -2.48 11.11
C LEU A 161 -8.71 -3.36 12.21
N ALA A 162 -10.04 -3.34 12.35
CA ALA A 162 -10.75 -4.17 13.31
C ALA A 162 -10.61 -5.67 13.01
N ALA A 163 -10.52 -6.06 11.73
CA ALA A 163 -10.30 -7.45 11.31
C ALA A 163 -8.93 -8.00 11.75
N VAL A 164 -7.94 -7.13 11.94
CA VAL A 164 -6.60 -7.48 12.45
C VAL A 164 -6.41 -7.12 13.94
N GLY A 165 -7.49 -6.81 14.64
CA GLY A 165 -7.48 -6.59 16.10
C GLY A 165 -7.03 -5.20 16.54
N ILE A 166 -7.18 -4.18 15.70
CA ILE A 166 -6.89 -2.76 16.03
C ILE A 166 -8.24 -2.02 16.15
N GLY A 167 -8.42 -1.17 17.17
CA GLY A 167 -9.67 -0.41 17.34
C GLY A 167 -10.80 -1.11 18.07
N LYS A 168 -10.58 -2.33 18.59
CA LYS A 168 -11.42 -2.87 19.66
C LYS A 168 -10.77 -2.49 20.99
N GLY A 169 -11.43 -1.64 21.77
CA GLY A 169 -11.13 -1.52 23.20
C GLY A 169 -11.20 -2.92 23.86
N PRO A 170 -10.56 -3.13 25.02
CA PRO A 170 -10.72 -4.39 25.75
C PRO A 170 -12.21 -4.68 25.89
N ALA A 171 -12.61 -5.90 25.54
CA ALA A 171 -13.98 -6.37 25.73
C ALA A 171 -14.40 -6.02 27.16
N SER A 172 -15.34 -5.08 27.28
CA SER A 172 -16.00 -4.74 28.53
C SER A 172 -17.08 -5.76 28.83
#